data_AF-A0A6V6Y0K8-F1
#
_entry.id   AF-A0A6V6Y0K8-F1
#
_cell.length_a   1.000
_cell.length_b   1.000
_cell.length_c   1.000
_cell.angle_alpha   90.00
_cell.angle_beta   90.00
_cell.angle_gamma   90.00
#
_symmetry.space_group_name_H-M   'P 1'
#
loop_
_entity.id
_entity.type
_entity.pdbx_description
1 polymer ?
#
loop_
_entity_poly.entity_id
_entity_poly.type
_entity_poly.pdbx_seq_one_letter_code
_entity_poly.pdbx_strand_id
1 'polypeptide(L)'
;MNNKSFSLIEVILSLAIVALLVVMLSAALGGSALQFGRLNRNRNIMSEAEDMMEAAVAYEILETKDCRVKIEDYSDGLEQVEVFHGQTGKLLFWGLRPKKSIYTP
;
A
#
# COMPACT_ATOMS: atom_id res chain seq x y z
N MET A 1 51.58 2.13 -33.48
CA MET A 1 50.19 2.35 -33.05
C MET A 1 49.30 2.03 -34.23
N ASN A 2 48.70 0.84 -34.27
CA ASN A 2 47.70 0.54 -35.29
C ASN A 2 46.43 1.27 -34.91
N ASN A 3 46.15 2.39 -35.57
CA ASN A 3 44.88 3.10 -35.45
C ASN A 3 43.80 2.17 -35.98
N LYS A 4 43.11 1.46 -35.09
CA LYS A 4 41.89 0.72 -35.42
C LYS A 4 40.83 1.75 -35.79
N SER A 5 40.70 2.04 -37.07
CA SER A 5 39.59 2.83 -37.60
C SER A 5 38.32 2.03 -37.40
N PHE A 6 37.43 2.53 -36.53
CA PHE A 6 36.11 1.92 -36.34
C PHE A 6 35.30 2.04 -37.62
N SER A 7 34.66 0.93 -38.00
CA SER A 7 33.72 0.94 -39.12
C SER A 7 32.49 1.75 -38.74
N LEU A 8 31.96 2.53 -39.68
CA LEU A 8 30.73 3.30 -39.48
C LEU A 8 29.54 2.40 -39.08
N ILE A 9 29.58 1.13 -39.49
CA ILE A 9 28.61 0.09 -39.08
C ILE A 9 28.74 -0.26 -37.59
N GLU A 10 29.95 -0.37 -37.04
CA GLU A 10 30.17 -0.66 -35.62
C GLU A 10 29.65 0.48 -34.74
N VAL A 11 29.80 1.72 -35.19
CA VAL A 11 29.28 2.91 -34.49
C VAL A 11 27.75 2.92 -34.48
N ILE A 12 27.10 2.61 -35.61
CA ILE A 12 25.64 2.55 -35.67
C ILE A 12 25.09 1.40 -34.82
N LEU A 13 25.73 0.23 -34.87
CA LEU A 13 25.31 -0.94 -34.11
C LEU A 13 25.39 -0.68 -32.60
N SER A 14 26.50 -0.07 -32.14
CA SER A 14 26.68 0.27 -30.73
C SER A 14 25.67 1.33 -30.28
N LEU A 15 25.38 2.35 -31.09
CA LEU A 15 24.33 3.33 -30.80
C LEU A 15 22.94 2.69 -30.68
N ALA A 16 22.61 1.75 -31.57
CA ALA A 16 21.33 1.03 -31.54
C ALA A 16 21.18 0.21 -30.25
N ILE A 17 22.24 -0.49 -29.83
CA ILE A 17 22.24 -1.27 -28.58
C ILE A 17 22.05 -0.36 -27.36
N VAL A 18 22.78 0.76 -27.31
CA VAL A 18 22.65 1.73 -26.20
C VAL A 18 21.22 2.30 -26.14
N ALA A 19 20.66 2.69 -27.28
CA ALA A 19 19.28 3.19 -27.34
C ALA A 19 18.26 2.15 -26.84
N LEU A 20 18.45 0.89 -27.22
CA LEU A 20 17.56 -0.21 -26.83
C LEU A 20 17.65 -0.49 -25.31
N LEU A 21 18.87 -0.46 -24.75
CA LEU A 21 19.09 -0.58 -23.31
C LEU A 21 18.44 0.56 -22.52
N VAL A 22 18.54 1.81 -22.99
CA VAL A 22 17.94 2.97 -22.33
C VAL A 22 16.41 2.86 -22.28
N VAL A 23 15.78 2.44 -23.38
CA VAL A 23 14.32 2.23 -23.44
C VAL A 23 13.88 1.14 -22.47
N MET A 24 14.58 0.00 -22.45
CA MET A 24 14.28 -1.09 -21.52
C MET A 24 14.44 -0.67 -20.05
N LEU A 25 15.53 0.03 -19.72
CA LEU A 25 15.78 0.49 -18.36
C LEU A 25 14.74 1.51 -17.90
N SER A 26 14.33 2.43 -18.78
CA SER A 26 13.33 3.44 -18.49
C SER A 26 11.95 2.81 -18.25
N ALA A 27 11.58 1.81 -19.06
CA ALA A 27 10.34 1.06 -18.86
C ALA A 27 10.35 0.26 -17.53
N ALA A 28 11.48 -0.40 -17.23
CA ALA A 28 11.64 -1.17 -16.00
C ALA A 28 11.60 -0.29 -14.74
N LEU A 29 12.29 0.85 -14.75
CA LEU A 29 12.34 1.80 -13.63
C LEU A 29 11.02 2.56 -13.46
N GLY A 30 10.38 3.00 -14.55
CA GLY A 30 9.09 3.69 -14.49
C GLY A 30 7.98 2.80 -13.96
N GLY A 31 7.92 1.54 -14.40
CA GLY A 31 6.94 0.57 -13.91
C GLY A 31 7.16 0.18 -12.45
N SER A 32 8.41 -0.07 -12.06
CA SER A 32 8.75 -0.50 -10.70
C SER A 32 8.59 0.62 -9.67
N ALA A 33 9.06 1.84 -9.93
CA ALA A 33 8.96 2.96 -8.97
C ALA A 33 7.50 3.30 -8.64
N LEU A 34 6.61 3.30 -9.64
CA LEU A 34 5.18 3.53 -9.44
C LEU A 34 4.52 2.38 -8.66
N GLN A 35 4.93 1.13 -8.90
CA GLN A 35 4.46 -0.02 -8.15
C GLN A 35 4.94 0.01 -6.70
N PHE A 36 6.21 0.34 -6.45
CA PHE A 36 6.76 0.49 -5.10
C PHE A 36 6.04 1.59 -4.32
N GLY A 37 5.77 2.75 -4.93
CA GLY A 37 5.02 3.82 -4.28
C GLY A 37 3.61 3.38 -3.87
N ARG A 38 2.91 2.65 -4.74
CA ARG A 38 1.58 2.09 -4.43
C ARG A 38 1.66 1.04 -3.32
N LEU A 39 2.65 0.15 -3.38
CA LEU A 39 2.84 -0.91 -2.39
C LEU A 39 3.12 -0.31 -1.01
N ASN A 40 3.99 0.71 -0.95
CA ASN A 40 4.36 1.35 0.30
C ASN A 40 3.19 2.14 0.90
N ARG A 41 2.39 2.81 0.06
CA ARG A 41 1.15 3.46 0.49
C ARG A 41 0.15 2.45 1.05
N ASN A 42 -0.06 1.32 0.36
CA ASN A 42 -0.94 0.27 0.86
C ASN A 42 -0.44 -0.33 2.19
N ARG A 43 0.88 -0.45 2.36
CA ARG A 43 1.49 -0.92 3.61
C ARG A 43 1.20 0.04 4.76
N ASN A 44 1.36 1.34 4.54
CA ASN A 44 1.05 2.35 5.55
C ASN A 44 -0.44 2.32 5.93
N ILE A 45 -1.34 2.24 4.95
CA ILE A 45 -2.78 2.14 5.19
C ILE A 45 -3.13 0.89 6.02
N MET A 46 -2.47 -0.25 5.76
CA MET A 46 -2.68 -1.44 6.58
C MET A 46 -2.18 -1.27 8.01
N SER A 47 -1.00 -0.68 8.19
CA SER A 47 -0.48 -0.39 9.53
C SER A 47 -1.42 0.53 10.31
N GLU A 48 -1.92 1.59 9.69
CA GLU A 48 -2.90 2.49 10.32
C GLU A 48 -4.21 1.77 10.65
N ALA A 49 -4.66 0.86 9.78
CA ALA A 49 -5.87 0.10 10.01
C ALA A 49 -5.72 -0.93 11.15
N GLU A 50 -4.52 -1.50 11.34
CA GLU A 50 -4.19 -2.34 12.50
C GLU A 50 -4.25 -1.54 13.80
N ASP A 51 -3.59 -0.37 13.85
CA ASP A 51 -3.60 0.51 15.03
C ASP A 51 -5.03 0.97 15.37
N MET A 52 -5.85 1.31 14.36
CA MET A 52 -7.25 1.65 14.56
C MET A 52 -8.07 0.48 15.08
N MET A 53 -7.81 -0.74 14.60
CA MET A 53 -8.50 -1.94 15.05
C MET A 53 -8.17 -2.22 16.52
N GLU A 54 -6.90 -2.12 16.90
CA GLU A 54 -6.44 -2.29 18.28
C GLU A 54 -7.09 -1.25 19.21
N ALA A 55 -7.02 0.03 18.84
CA ALA A 55 -7.65 1.11 19.60
C ALA A 55 -9.16 0.91 19.73
N ALA A 56 -9.83 0.56 18.62
CA ALA A 56 -11.27 0.32 18.64
C ALA A 56 -11.62 -0.89 19.51
N VAL A 57 -10.91 -2.01 19.45
CA VAL A 57 -11.17 -3.15 20.36
C VAL A 57 -10.95 -2.76 21.83
N ALA A 58 -10.01 -1.85 22.11
CA ALA A 58 -9.73 -1.31 23.43
C ALA A 58 -10.69 -0.19 23.90
N TYR A 59 -11.77 0.10 23.15
CA TYR A 59 -12.74 1.17 23.41
C TYR A 59 -12.20 2.61 23.29
N GLU A 60 -11.07 2.77 22.61
CA GLU A 60 -10.49 4.04 22.27
C GLU A 60 -10.94 4.50 20.87
N ILE A 61 -10.89 5.81 20.63
CA ILE A 61 -11.24 6.40 19.35
C ILE A 61 -9.96 6.97 18.76
N LEU A 62 -9.46 6.32 17.73
CA LEU A 62 -8.39 6.83 16.87
C LEU A 62 -9.03 7.34 15.59
N GLU A 63 -8.84 8.62 15.25
CA GLU A 63 -9.26 9.15 13.95
C GLU A 63 -8.05 9.19 13.01
N THR A 64 -8.20 8.58 11.83
CA THR A 64 -7.18 8.64 10.78
C THR A 64 -7.80 9.17 9.49
N LYS A 65 -6.95 9.61 8.56
CA LYS A 65 -7.39 10.18 7.29
C LYS A 65 -7.79 9.10 6.27
N ASP A 66 -7.13 7.95 6.33
CA ASP A 66 -7.22 6.93 5.27
C ASP A 66 -8.08 5.72 5.66
N CYS A 67 -8.50 5.61 6.93
CA CYS A 67 -9.31 4.52 7.46
C CYS A 67 -10.50 5.03 8.31
N ARG A 68 -11.56 4.22 8.39
CA ARG A 68 -12.75 4.51 9.20
C ARG A 68 -13.17 3.27 9.97
N VAL A 69 -13.65 3.45 11.20
CA VAL A 69 -14.14 2.36 12.04
C VAL A 69 -15.67 2.38 12.04
N LYS A 70 -16.28 1.21 11.97
CA LYS A 70 -17.70 0.98 12.15
C LYS A 70 -17.88 -0.02 13.29
N ILE A 71 -18.79 0.28 14.20
CA ILE A 71 -19.08 -0.60 15.33
C ILE A 71 -20.57 -0.88 15.31
N GLU A 72 -20.93 -2.15 15.24
CA GLU A 72 -22.33 -2.61 15.17
C GLU A 72 -22.63 -3.64 16.25
N ASP A 73 -23.89 -3.69 16.68
CA ASP A 73 -24.37 -4.72 17.59
C ASP A 73 -24.36 -6.08 16.88
N TYR A 74 -23.61 -7.03 17.44
CA TYR A 74 -23.53 -8.39 16.88
C TYR A 74 -24.43 -9.37 17.65
N SER A 75 -24.35 -9.35 18.98
CA SER A 75 -25.15 -10.21 19.84
C SER A 75 -25.32 -9.62 21.23
N ASP A 76 -26.04 -10.32 22.11
CA ASP A 76 -26.09 -10.00 23.52
C ASP A 76 -24.66 -9.95 24.10
N GLY A 77 -24.29 -8.75 24.55
CA GLY A 77 -22.97 -8.48 25.13
C GLY A 77 -21.79 -8.37 24.16
N LEU A 78 -21.97 -8.46 22.84
CA LEU A 78 -20.89 -8.31 21.85
C LEU A 78 -21.19 -7.24 20.79
N GLU A 79 -20.15 -6.51 20.42
CA GLU A 79 -20.09 -5.57 19.31
C GLU A 79 -19.10 -6.08 18.26
N GLN A 80 -19.47 -5.95 16.99
CA GLN A 80 -18.57 -6.16 15.87
C GLN A 80 -17.89 -4.85 15.53
N VAL A 81 -16.57 -4.88 15.46
CA VAL A 81 -15.72 -3.76 15.03
C VAL A 81 -15.20 -4.08 13.64
N GLU A 82 -15.39 -3.14 12.73
CA GLU A 82 -14.94 -3.25 11.34
C GLU A 82 -14.14 -2.01 10.97
N VAL A 83 -12.95 -2.22 10.39
CA VAL A 83 -12.11 -1.14 9.88
C VAL A 83 -12.15 -1.16 8.36
N PHE A 84 -12.55 -0.05 7.78
CA PHE A 84 -12.66 0.13 6.34
C PHE A 84 -11.66 1.14 5.82
N HIS A 85 -11.20 0.94 4.60
CA HIS A 85 -10.45 1.94 3.87
C HIS A 85 -11.38 3.13 3.55
N GLY A 86 -10.97 4.34 3.94
CA GLY A 86 -11.78 5.57 3.83
C GLY A 86 -12.17 5.93 2.40
N GLN A 87 -11.27 5.76 1.42
CA GLN A 87 -11.54 6.10 0.02
C GLN A 87 -12.29 5.01 -0.75
N THR A 88 -11.90 3.74 -0.57
CA THR A 88 -12.45 2.64 -1.37
C THR A 88 -13.66 1.95 -0.72
N GLY A 89 -13.88 2.17 0.58
CA GLY A 89 -14.91 1.48 1.34
C GLY A 89 -14.64 -0.01 1.55
N LYS A 90 -13.46 -0.51 1.17
CA LYS A 90 -13.09 -1.91 1.33
C LYS A 90 -12.89 -2.24 2.81
N LEU A 91 -13.43 -3.38 3.26
CA LEU A 91 -13.14 -3.93 4.59
C LEU A 91 -11.67 -4.36 4.65
N LEU A 92 -10.94 -3.87 5.65
CA LEU A 92 -9.54 -4.19 5.91
C LEU A 92 -9.42 -5.20 7.04
N PHE A 93 -10.05 -4.89 8.18
CA PHE A 93 -10.05 -5.73 9.38
C PHE A 93 -11.45 -5.81 9.97
N TRP A 94 -11.69 -6.90 10.69
CA TRP A 94 -12.92 -7.11 11.46
C TRP A 94 -12.58 -7.91 12.72
N GLY A 95 -13.40 -7.73 13.75
CA GLY A 95 -13.29 -8.50 14.99
C GLY A 95 -14.44 -8.22 15.94
N LEU A 96 -14.42 -8.91 17.07
CA LEU A 96 -15.47 -8.83 18.09
C LEU A 96 -14.87 -8.28 19.38
N ARG A 97 -15.59 -7.36 20.02
CA ARG A 97 -15.31 -6.90 21.38
C ARG A 97 -16.58 -7.01 22.22
N PRO A 98 -16.48 -7.11 23.55
CA PRO A 98 -17.67 -7.00 24.38
C PRO A 98 -18.33 -5.62 24.27
N LYS A 99 -19.61 -5.51 24.64
CA LYS A 99 -20.30 -4.22 24.69
C LYS A 99 -19.66 -3.32 25.74
N LYS A 100 -19.45 -2.04 25.39
CA LYS A 100 -18.85 -1.07 26.33
C LYS A 100 -19.66 -0.93 27.62
N SER A 101 -20.99 -1.04 27.52
CA SER A 101 -21.92 -0.99 28.66
C SER A 101 -21.71 -2.10 29.70
N ILE A 102 -20.99 -3.17 29.37
CA ILE A 102 -20.63 -4.22 30.35
C ILE A 102 -19.61 -3.68 31.37
N TYR A 103 -18.73 -2.77 30.94
CA TYR A 103 -17.61 -2.27 31.75
C TYR A 103 -17.86 -0.87 32.34
N THR A 104 -18.81 -0.11 31.80
CA THR A 104 -19.26 1.17 32.34
C THR A 104 -20.77 1.11 32.59
N PRO A 105 -21.23 0.81 33.82
CA PRO A 105 -22.64 0.80 34.20
C PRO A 105 -23.27 2.19 34.28
#